data_AF-A0A9D7KKI0-F1
#
_entry.id   AF-A0A9D7KKI0-F1
#
_cell.length_a   1.000
_cell.length_b   1.000
_cell.length_c   1.000
_cell.angle_alpha   90.00
_cell.angle_beta   90.00
_cell.angle_gamma   90.00
#
_symmetry.space_group_name_H-M   'P 1'
#
loop_
_entity.id
_entity.type
_entity.pdbx_description
1 polymer ?
#
loop_
_entity_poly.entity_id
_entity_poly.type
_entity_poly.pdbx_seq_one_letter_code
_entity_poly.pdbx_strand_id
1 'polypeptide(L)'
;MEFKFDKGYFSVTYLDSVSGNQSSYRIKADGLVVENYSVKTKKGELLLDGNYSNFKKVEGVLIPQQIDVKSPKLKQSLKIVYESITVNKDLIIEFAPPADATVIEY
;
A
#
# COMPACT_ATOMS: atom_id res chain seq x y z
N MET A 1 16.51 12.36 0.67
CA MET A 1 15.61 11.73 -0.31
C MET A 1 16.33 11.72 -1.65
N GLU A 2 16.34 10.59 -2.34
CA GLU A 2 16.92 10.44 -3.67
C GLU A 2 15.81 10.08 -4.66
N PHE A 3 15.88 10.67 -5.86
CA PHE A 3 14.89 10.47 -6.92
C PHE A 3 15.63 10.21 -8.23
N LYS A 4 15.21 9.18 -8.95
CA LYS A 4 15.75 8.81 -10.27
C LYS A 4 14.61 8.47 -11.22
N PHE A 5 14.76 8.85 -12.49
CA PHE A 5 13.87 8.45 -13.57
C PHE A 5 14.67 7.63 -14.60
N ASP A 6 14.24 6.41 -14.88
CA ASP A 6 14.85 5.55 -15.89
C ASP A 6 13.81 4.59 -16.48
N LYS A 7 13.88 4.35 -17.80
CA LYS A 7 13.05 3.36 -18.52
C LYS A 7 11.55 3.39 -18.18
N GLY A 8 10.98 4.59 -18.02
CA GLY A 8 9.56 4.75 -17.71
C GLY A 8 9.19 4.50 -16.24
N TYR A 9 10.17 4.51 -15.34
CA TYR A 9 9.98 4.36 -13.90
C TYR A 9 10.59 5.51 -13.12
N PHE A 10 9.87 5.98 -12.11
CA PHE A 10 10.44 6.76 -11.01
C PHE A 10 10.89 5.80 -9.91
N SER A 11 12.12 5.96 -9.46
CA SER A 11 12.67 5.29 -8.29
C SER A 11 12.86 6.33 -7.19
N VAL A 12 12.12 6.18 -6.10
CA VAL A 12 12.15 7.11 -4.96
C VAL A 12 12.75 6.38 -3.76
N THR A 13 13.81 6.93 -3.21
CA THR A 13 14.47 6.37 -2.03
C THR A 13 14.45 7.38 -0.90
N TYR A 14 13.96 6.96 0.25
CA TYR A 14 13.94 7.72 1.49
C TYR A 14 14.78 7.01 2.55
N LEU A 15 15.67 7.75 3.20
CA LEU A 15 16.45 7.27 4.34
C LEU A 15 15.88 7.92 5.60
N ASP A 16 15.33 7.08 6.48
CA ASP A 16 14.79 7.52 7.75
C ASP A 16 15.94 7.90 8.70
N SER A 17 15.90 9.12 9.23
CA SER A 17 17.00 9.68 10.04
C SER A 17 17.09 9.08 11.45
N VAL A 18 16.01 8.48 11.95
CA VAL A 18 15.93 7.94 13.33
C VAL A 18 16.36 6.48 13.36
N SER A 19 15.75 5.66 12.50
CA SER A 19 16.00 4.23 12.39
C SER A 19 17.16 3.87 11.46
N GLY A 20 17.52 4.76 10.52
CA GLY A 20 18.47 4.47 9.45
C GLY A 20 17.93 3.50 8.40
N ASN A 21 16.63 3.18 8.42
CA ASN A 21 16.01 2.32 7.42
C ASN A 21 15.86 3.06 6.10
N GLN A 22 16.06 2.33 5.01
CA GLN A 22 15.89 2.83 3.66
C GLN A 22 14.59 2.28 3.06
N SER A 23 13.67 3.18 2.78
CA SER A 23 12.44 2.90 2.03
C SER A 23 12.65 3.20 0.56
N SER A 24 12.28 2.29 -0.33
CA SER A 24 12.43 2.43 -1.78
C SER A 24 11.10 2.15 -2.47
N TYR A 25 10.72 2.99 -3.42
CA TYR A 25 9.51 2.86 -4.23
C TYR A 25 9.88 2.78 -5.69
N ARG A 26 9.25 1.85 -6.42
CA ARG A 26 9.29 1.79 -7.88
C ARG A 26 7.91 2.16 -8.41
N ILE A 27 7.85 3.28 -9.10
CA ILE A 27 6.62 3.89 -9.59
C ILE A 27 6.65 3.88 -11.11
N LYS A 28 5.65 3.28 -11.75
CA LYS A 28 5.50 3.34 -13.20
C LYS A 28 5.07 4.74 -13.61
N ALA A 29 5.78 5.35 -14.54
CA ALA A 29 5.49 6.72 -14.96
C ALA A 29 4.15 6.82 -15.70
N ASP A 30 3.78 5.77 -16.43
CA ASP A 30 2.44 5.60 -16.97
C ASP A 30 1.45 5.31 -15.84
N GLY A 31 0.57 6.29 -15.56
CA GLY A 31 -0.46 6.21 -14.53
C GLY A 31 0.02 6.41 -13.09
N LEU A 32 1.31 6.73 -12.87
CA LEU A 32 1.90 7.05 -11.56
C LEU A 32 1.63 6.01 -10.46
N VAL A 33 1.56 4.73 -10.84
CA VAL A 33 1.29 3.64 -9.90
C VAL A 33 2.55 3.10 -9.25
N VAL A 34 2.51 2.86 -7.94
CA VAL A 34 3.54 2.11 -7.23
C VAL A 34 3.41 0.64 -7.61
N GLU A 35 4.43 0.04 -8.22
CA GLU A 35 4.48 -1.41 -8.49
C GLU A 35 5.21 -2.17 -7.38
N ASN A 36 6.19 -1.53 -6.74
CA ASN A 36 6.93 -2.11 -5.62
C ASN A 36 7.26 -1.07 -4.55
N TYR A 37 7.24 -1.53 -3.31
CA TYR A 37 7.71 -0.82 -2.13
C TYR A 37 8.60 -1.78 -1.32
N SER A 38 9.78 -1.33 -0.91
CA SER A 38 10.64 -2.13 -0.03
C SER A 38 11.26 -1.29 1.09
N VAL A 39 11.46 -1.92 2.24
CA VAL A 39 12.17 -1.33 3.38
C VAL A 39 13.35 -2.21 3.72
N LYS A 40 14.54 -1.61 3.76
CA LYS A 40 15.77 -2.27 4.18
C LYS A 40 16.35 -1.59 5.41
N THR A 41 17.03 -2.36 6.26
CA THR A 41 17.82 -1.79 7.36
C THR A 41 19.02 -1.03 6.80
N LYS A 42 19.69 -0.25 7.65
CA LYS A 42 20.99 0.38 7.33
C LYS A 42 22.06 -0.62 6.84
N LYS A 43 21.96 -1.88 7.25
CA LYS A 43 22.88 -2.97 6.84
C LYS A 43 22.47 -3.65 5.53
N GLY A 44 21.37 -3.21 4.91
CA GLY A 44 20.84 -3.77 3.66
C GLY A 44 19.89 -4.97 3.83
N GLU A 45 19.58 -5.37 5.07
CA GLU A 45 18.65 -6.47 5.34
C GLU A 45 17.22 -6.08 4.96
N LEU A 46 16.52 -6.91 4.20
CA LEU A 46 15.14 -6.65 3.79
C LEU A 46 14.16 -6.90 4.95
N LEU A 47 13.51 -5.82 5.40
CA LEU A 47 12.48 -5.87 6.44
C LEU A 47 11.10 -6.15 5.85
N LEU A 48 10.80 -5.51 4.72
CA LEU A 48 9.51 -5.57 4.06
C LEU A 48 9.67 -5.43 2.55
N ASP A 49 8.93 -6.23 1.79
CA ASP A 49 8.78 -6.12 0.34
C ASP A 49 7.29 -6.23 -0.02
N GLY A 50 6.75 -5.18 -0.63
CA GLY A 50 5.37 -5.06 -1.07
C GLY A 50 5.30 -4.94 -2.57
N ASN A 51 4.56 -5.82 -3.22
CA ASN A 51 4.34 -5.82 -4.67
C ASN A 51 2.87 -5.56 -4.97
N TYR A 52 2.61 -4.63 -5.87
CA TYR A 52 1.28 -4.21 -6.27
C TYR A 52 1.09 -4.63 -7.73
N SER A 53 0.02 -5.34 -8.01
CA SER A 53 -0.18 -5.98 -9.31
C SER A 53 -1.65 -6.03 -9.72
N ASN A 54 -1.89 -6.53 -10.92
CA ASN A 54 -3.21 -6.68 -11.52
C ASN A 54 -4.00 -5.36 -11.52
N PHE A 55 -3.38 -4.26 -11.93
CA PHE A 55 -4.04 -2.95 -11.90
C PHE A 55 -5.29 -2.92 -12.78
N LYS A 56 -6.36 -2.34 -12.25
CA LYS A 56 -7.59 -2.05 -12.98
C LYS A 56 -7.82 -0.55 -13.01
N LYS A 57 -8.22 -0.03 -14.17
CA LYS A 57 -8.62 1.38 -14.30
C LYS A 57 -10.05 1.53 -13.81
N VAL A 58 -10.25 2.37 -12.80
CA VAL A 58 -11.56 2.72 -12.23
C VAL A 58 -11.64 4.24 -12.23
N GLU A 59 -12.61 4.80 -12.96
CA GLU A 59 -12.83 6.26 -13.08
C GLU A 59 -11.56 7.05 -13.43
N GLY A 60 -10.72 6.50 -14.32
CA GLY A 60 -9.49 7.16 -14.75
C GLY A 60 -8.25 6.83 -13.93
N VAL A 61 -8.40 6.26 -12.73
CA VAL A 61 -7.31 5.93 -11.80
C VAL A 61 -6.97 4.45 -11.88
N LEU A 62 -5.67 4.11 -11.90
CA LEU A 62 -5.22 2.72 -11.84
C LEU A 62 -5.13 2.27 -10.38
N ILE A 63 -5.86 1.21 -10.04
CA ILE A 63 -5.94 0.67 -8.68
C ILE A 63 -5.46 -0.79 -8.69
N PRO A 64 -4.47 -1.17 -7.86
CA PRO A 64 -3.99 -2.55 -7.80
C PRO A 64 -5.09 -3.48 -7.28
N GLN A 65 -5.36 -4.58 -7.98
CA GLN A 65 -6.30 -5.59 -7.50
C GLN A 65 -5.64 -6.62 -6.58
N GLN A 66 -4.29 -6.68 -6.57
CA GLN A 66 -3.55 -7.57 -5.70
C GLN A 66 -2.36 -6.86 -5.08
N ILE A 67 -2.17 -7.09 -3.77
CA ILE A 67 -1.03 -6.61 -3.00
C ILE A 67 -0.42 -7.80 -2.26
N ASP A 68 0.86 -8.09 -2.53
CA ASP A 68 1.62 -9.12 -1.85
C ASP A 68 2.69 -8.46 -0.98
N VAL A 69 2.60 -8.64 0.34
CA VAL A 69 3.57 -8.11 1.30
C VAL A 69 4.31 -9.26 1.95
N LYS A 70 5.64 -9.17 2.01
CA LYS A 70 6.52 -10.14 2.65
C LYS A 70 7.38 -9.45 3.69
N SER A 71 7.50 -10.05 4.87
CA SER A 71 8.50 -9.69 5.89
C SER A 71 9.40 -10.88 6.17
N PRO A 72 10.59 -10.95 5.51
CA PRO A 72 11.49 -12.09 5.66
C PRO A 72 11.97 -12.31 7.09
N LYS A 73 12.25 -11.23 7.83
CA LYS A 73 12.71 -11.28 9.22
C LYS A 73 11.67 -11.89 10.15
N LEU A 74 10.39 -11.65 9.90
CA LEU A 74 9.27 -12.23 10.64
C LEU A 74 8.81 -13.57 10.07
N LYS A 75 9.33 -13.99 8.91
CA LYS A 75 8.85 -15.15 8.15
C LYS A 75 7.34 -15.09 7.88
N GLN A 76 6.84 -13.89 7.61
CA GLN A 76 5.41 -13.65 7.38
C GLN A 76 5.16 -13.13 5.97
N SER A 77 3.99 -13.47 5.44
CA SER A 77 3.48 -12.96 4.18
C SER A 77 1.99 -12.65 4.31
N LEU A 78 1.56 -11.55 3.69
CA LEU A 78 0.18 -11.14 3.57
C LEU A 78 -0.13 -10.98 2.09
N LYS A 79 -1.24 -11.59 1.64
CA LYS A 79 -1.78 -11.40 0.30
C LYS A 79 -3.16 -10.76 0.42
N ILE A 80 -3.34 -9.62 -0.22
CA ILE A 80 -4.61 -8.90 -0.29
C ILE A 80 -5.08 -8.99 -1.73
N VAL A 81 -6.31 -9.44 -1.93
CA VAL A 81 -6.97 -9.50 -3.25
C VAL A 81 -8.27 -8.74 -3.15
N TYR A 82 -8.41 -7.70 -3.98
CA TYR A 82 -9.65 -6.95 -4.11
C TYR A 82 -10.50 -7.59 -5.21
N GLU A 83 -11.62 -8.18 -4.82
CA GLU A 83 -12.58 -8.77 -5.77
C GLU A 83 -13.48 -7.71 -6.41
N SER A 84 -13.84 -6.68 -5.64
CA SER A 84 -14.65 -5.57 -6.12
C SER A 84 -14.15 -4.25 -5.52
N ILE A 85 -14.16 -3.21 -6.36
CA ILE A 85 -13.84 -1.84 -5.96
C ILE A 85 -14.92 -0.94 -6.54
N THR A 86 -15.52 -0.14 -5.67
CA THR A 86 -16.47 0.92 -6.04
C THR A 86 -15.90 2.26 -5.57
N VAL A 87 -15.99 3.26 -6.43
CA VAL A 87 -15.45 4.61 -6.20
C VAL A 87 -16.63 5.58 -6.22
N ASN A 88 -16.54 6.67 -5.46
CA ASN A 88 -17.54 7.75 -5.44
C ASN A 88 -18.99 7.29 -5.16
N LYS A 89 -19.17 6.19 -4.42
CA LYS A 89 -20.47 5.80 -3.89
C LYS A 89 -20.69 6.44 -2.53
N ASP A 90 -21.90 6.95 -2.32
CA ASP A 90 -22.36 7.33 -1.00
C ASP A 90 -22.33 6.11 -0.07
N LEU A 91 -21.62 6.26 1.04
CA LEU A 91 -21.49 5.21 2.04
C LEU A 91 -22.56 5.45 3.11
N ILE A 92 -23.61 4.64 3.10
CA ILE A 92 -24.57 4.60 4.20
C ILE A 92 -24.00 3.61 5.23
N ILE A 93 -23.39 4.13 6.30
CA ILE A 93 -23.00 3.30 7.46
C ILE A 93 -24.12 3.40 8.49
N GLU A 94 -24.89 2.33 8.63
CA GLU A 94 -25.83 2.19 9.73
C GLU A 94 -25.14 1.47 10.89
N PHE A 95 -24.96 2.19 12.00
CA PHE A 95 -24.59 1.56 13.27
C PHE A 95 -25.86 1.18 14.00
N ALA A 96 -26.39 -0.01 13.71
CA ALA A 96 -27.47 -0.58 14.51
C ALA A 96 -26.87 -1.01 15.86
N PRO A 97 -27.26 -0.38 16.99
CA PRO A 97 -26.85 -0.88 18.30
C PRO A 97 -27.40 -2.31 18.47
N PRO A 98 -26.65 -3.22 19.11
CA PRO A 98 -27.15 -4.55 19.37
C PRO A 98 -28.40 -4.50 20.26
N ALA A 99 -29.24 -5.53 20.20
CA ALA A 99 -30.54 -5.53 20.86
C ALA A 99 -30.48 -5.35 22.39
N ASP A 100 -29.33 -5.63 23.00
CA ASP A 100 -29.04 -5.51 24.42
C ASP A 100 -28.28 -4.23 24.78
N ALA A 101 -28.04 -3.33 23.83
CA ALA A 101 -27.39 -2.06 24.10
C ALA A 101 -28.30 -1.11 24.87
N THR A 102 -27.75 -0.49 25.91
CA THR A 102 -28.37 0.66 26.57
C THR A 102 -27.82 1.93 25.93
N VAL A 103 -28.67 2.67 25.22
CA VAL A 103 -28.34 3.98 24.67
C VAL A 103 -28.50 5.03 25.77
N ILE A 104 -27.44 5.81 26.02
CA ILE A 104 -27.48 6.92 26.99
C ILE A 104 -27.53 8.22 26.19
N GLU A 105 -28.63 8.97 26.30
CA GLU A 105 -28.78 10.32 25.77
C GLU A 105 -28.71 11.34 26.94
N TYR A 106 -28.08 12.49 26.71
CA TYR A 106 -27.96 13.60 27.66
C TYR A 106 -28.93 14.73 27.32
#